data_AF-A0A1V6EKD0-F1
#
_entry.id   AF-A0A1V6EKD0-F1
#
_cell.length_a   1.000
_cell.length_b   1.000
_cell.length_c   1.000
_cell.angle_alpha   90.00
_cell.angle_beta   90.00
_cell.angle_gamma   90.00
#
_symmetry.space_group_name_H-M   'P 1'
#
loop_
_entity.id
_entity.type
_entity.pdbx_description
1 polymer ?
#
loop_
_entity_poly.entity_id
_entity_poly.type
_entity_poly.pdbx_seq_one_letter_code
_entity_poly.pdbx_strand_id
1 'polypeptide(L)' 'MYSRLRERRRELAEQEAVPVYAVCTNEQLAEMAKRRVSTPGGLQEIEGFGEAKAAKYAAGLLEVLGASGASNEAGG' A
#
# COMPACT_ATOMS: atom_id res chain seq x y z
N MET A 1 3.10 -12.00 -3.38
CA MET A 1 2.76 -10.86 -2.51
C MET A 1 3.71 -9.69 -2.75
N TYR A 2 5.00 -9.83 -2.44
CA TYR A 2 6.00 -8.76 -2.65
C TYR A 2 6.10 -8.26 -4.11
N SER A 3 6.03 -9.16 -5.09
CA SER A 3 6.01 -8.80 -6.52
C SER A 3 4.83 -7.90 -6.88
N ARG A 4 3.61 -8.27 -6.47
CA ARG A 4 2.40 -7.47 -6.70
C ARG A 4 2.45 -6.10 -6.01
N LEU A 5 2.98 -6.04 -4.79
CA LEU A 5 3.18 -4.75 -4.09
C LEU A 5 4.16 -3.86 -4.85
N ARG A 6 5.25 -4.44 -5.38
CA ARG A 6 6.25 -3.72 -6.16
C ARG A 6 5.66 -3.15 -7.45
N GLU A 7 4.83 -3.92 -8.15
CA GLU A 7 4.09 -3.48 -9.33
C GLU A 7 3.13 -2.35 -8.96
N ARG A 8 2.31 -2.52 -7.92
CA ARG A 8 1.37 -1.50 -7.48
C ARG A 8 2.02 -0.20 -7.04
N ARG A 9 3.14 -0.27 -6.33
CA ARG A 9 3.96 0.90 -5.99
C ARG A 9 4.42 1.63 -7.25
N ARG A 10 4.83 0.89 -8.28
CA ARG A 10 5.28 1.47 -9.55
C ARG A 10 4.14 2.24 -10.22
N GLU A 11 2.96 1.63 -10.32
CA GLU A 11 1.77 2.26 -10.90
C GLU A 11 1.40 3.56 -10.16
N LEU A 12 1.38 3.53 -8.82
CA LEU A 12 1.08 4.72 -8.01
C LEU A 12 2.12 5.83 -8.23
N ALA A 13 3.39 5.46 -8.38
CA ALA A 13 4.46 6.41 -8.64
C ALA A 13 4.34 7.03 -10.05
N GLU A 14 4.01 6.21 -11.05
CA GLU A 14 3.79 6.64 -12.43
C GLU A 14 2.58 7.58 -12.53
N GLN A 15 1.47 7.29 -11.83
CA GLN A 15 0.27 8.14 -11.80
C GLN A 15 0.54 9.53 -11.22
N GLU A 16 1.37 9.60 -10.17
CA GLU A 16 1.71 10.85 -9.49
C GLU A 16 2.93 11.55 -10.10
N ALA A 17 3.52 10.99 -11.16
CA ALA A 17 4.78 11.44 -11.75
C ALA A 17 5.91 11.63 -10.71
N VAL A 18 5.97 10.73 -9.72
CA VAL A 18 7.00 10.73 -8.67
C VAL A 18 7.88 9.48 -8.76
N PRO A 19 9.10 9.52 -8.21
CA PRO A 19 9.91 8.33 -8.06
C PRO A 19 9.26 7.28 -7.14
N VAL A 20 9.46 5.99 -7.40
CA VAL A 20 8.86 4.89 -6.61
C VAL A 20 9.16 4.96 -5.11
N TYR A 21 10.33 5.48 -4.72
CA TYR A 21 10.70 5.64 -3.31
C TYR A 21 9.89 6.73 -2.60
N ALA A 22 9.29 7.67 -3.34
CA ALA A 22 8.40 8.69 -2.79
C ALA A 22 7.07 8.09 -2.32
N VAL A 23 6.63 7.00 -2.95
CA VAL A 23 5.46 6.21 -2.51
C VAL A 23 5.83 5.41 -1.25
N CYS A 24 6.80 4.49 -1.35
CA CYS A 24 7.39 3.81 -0.20
C CYS A 24 8.77 3.22 -0.54
N THR A 25 9.64 3.12 0.46
CA THR A 25 10.97 2.50 0.30
C THR A 25 10.86 0.98 0.16
N ASN A 26 11.95 0.33 -0.26
CA ASN A 26 11.96 -1.14 -0.32
C ASN A 26 11.82 -1.78 1.06
N GLU A 27 12.40 -1.16 2.09
CA GLU A 27 12.27 -1.63 3.48
C GLU A 27 10.81 -1.54 3.96
N GLN A 28 10.15 -0.41 3.70
CA GLN A 28 8.73 -0.25 4.00
C GLN A 28 7.86 -1.28 3.27
N LEU A 29 8.10 -1.49 1.97
CA LEU A 29 7.36 -2.46 1.17
C LEU A 29 7.59 -3.91 1.65
N ALA A 30 8.82 -4.24 2.06
CA ALA A 30 9.13 -5.53 2.67
C ALA A 30 8.42 -5.69 4.03
N GLU A 31 8.39 -4.65 4.84
CA GLU A 31 7.74 -4.66 6.15
C GLU A 31 6.21 -4.80 6.05
N MET A 32 5.58 -4.10 5.09
CA MET A 32 4.16 -4.28 4.77
C MET A 32 3.84 -5.74 4.45
N ALA A 33 4.67 -6.37 3.61
CA ALA A 33 4.50 -7.76 3.20
C ALA A 33 4.73 -8.75 4.36
N LYS A 34 5.73 -8.49 5.22
CA LYS A 34 6.05 -9.32 6.40
C LYS A 34 4.95 -9.25 7.44
N ARG A 35 4.51 -8.04 7.81
CA ARG A 35 3.46 -7.80 8.81
C ARG A 35 2.05 -8.10 8.30
N ARG A 36 1.89 -8.30 6.98
CA ARG A 36 0.59 -8.45 6.30
C ARG A 36 -0.39 -7.34 6.69
N VAL A 37 0.10 -6.11 6.60
CA VAL A 37 -0.69 -4.93 6.96
C VAL A 37 -1.98 -4.91 6.16
N SER A 38 -3.10 -4.68 6.85
CA SER A 38 -4.43 -4.71 6.24
C SER A 38 -5.28 -3.48 6.56
N THR A 39 -4.69 -2.45 7.16
CA THR A 39 -5.39 -1.21 7.50
C THR A 39 -4.49 0.01 7.27
N PRO A 40 -5.06 1.20 7.03
CA PRO A 40 -4.28 2.43 6.92
C PRO A 40 -3.46 2.71 8.18
N GLY A 41 -4.04 2.47 9.36
CA GLY A 41 -3.34 2.62 10.64
C GLY A 41 -2.12 1.70 10.76
N GLY A 42 -2.25 0.44 10.34
CA GLY A 42 -1.10 -0.48 10.33
C GLY A 42 0.00 -0.08 9.34
N LEU A 43 -0.32 0.69 8.30
CA LEU A 43 0.71 1.27 7.43
C LEU A 43 1.47 2.39 8.15
N GLN A 44 0.78 3.18 8.98
CA GLN A 44 1.39 4.26 9.78
C GLN A 44 2.31 3.74 10.90
N GLU A 45 2.11 2.49 11.34
CA GLU A 45 3.01 1.80 12.28
C GLU A 45 4.34 1.37 11.63
N ILE A 46 4.50 1.53 10.31
CA ILE A 46 5.76 1.28 9.61
C ILE A 46 6.62 2.54 9.68
N GLU A 47 7.85 2.38 10.16
CA GLU A 47 8.79 3.49 10.29
C GLU A 47 8.99 4.25 8.97
N GLY A 48 8.84 5.58 9.05
CA GLY A 48 8.96 6.48 7.90
C GLY A 48 7.76 6.47 6.93
N PHE A 49 6.67 5.74 7.23
CA PHE A 49 5.43 5.77 6.47
C PHE A 49 4.39 6.64 7.20
N GLY A 50 4.54 7.95 7.05
CA GLY A 50 3.69 8.92 7.76
C GLY A 50 2.25 9.01 7.23
N GLU A 51 1.43 9.76 7.97
CA GLU A 51 0.00 9.99 7.68
C GLU A 51 -0.27 10.48 6.25
N ALA A 52 0.50 11.44 5.74
CA ALA A 52 0.31 11.96 4.39
C ALA A 52 0.46 10.86 3.31
N LYS A 53 1.40 9.94 3.49
CA LYS A 53 1.58 8.80 2.57
C LYS A 53 0.45 7.78 2.74
N ALA A 54 0.03 7.52 3.97
CA ALA A 54 -1.09 6.63 4.24
C ALA A 54 -2.39 7.17 3.63
N ALA A 55 -2.73 8.43 3.85
CA ALA A 55 -3.91 9.06 3.28
C ALA A 55 -3.94 8.96 1.74
N LYS A 56 -2.78 9.09 1.08
CA LYS A 56 -2.67 9.10 -0.37
C LYS A 56 -2.58 7.71 -1.00
N TYR A 57 -1.81 6.80 -0.41
CA TYR A 57 -1.42 5.53 -1.04
C TYR A 57 -2.01 4.30 -0.36
N ALA A 58 -2.64 4.42 0.83
CA ALA A 58 -3.16 3.26 1.54
C ALA A 58 -4.16 2.48 0.70
N ALA A 59 -5.12 3.14 0.05
CA ALA A 59 -6.14 2.46 -0.76
C ALA A 59 -5.51 1.53 -1.82
N GLY A 60 -4.57 2.05 -2.61
CA GLY A 60 -3.91 1.27 -3.67
C GLY A 60 -3.00 0.16 -3.13
N LEU A 61 -2.30 0.37 -2.01
CA LEU A 61 -1.43 -0.64 -1.41
C LEU A 61 -2.22 -1.76 -0.72
N LEU A 62 -3.31 -1.40 -0.01
CA LEU A 62 -4.15 -2.31 0.75
C LEU A 62 -4.97 -3.25 -0.15
N GLU A 63 -5.36 -2.80 -1.34
CA GLU A 63 -5.98 -3.61 -2.39
C GLU A 63 -5.15 -4.86 -2.71
N VAL A 64 -3.82 -4.71 -2.80
CA VAL A 64 -2.90 -5.83 -3.07
C VAL A 64 -2.68 -6.72 -1.86
N LEU A 65 -2.70 -6.15 -0.66
CA LEU A 65 -2.51 -6.86 0.60
C LEU A 65 -3.73 -7.71 0.99
N GLY A 66 -4.84 -7.61 0.24
CA GLY A 66 -6.08 -8.34 0.52
C GLY A 66 -6.94 -7.67 1.58
N ALA A 67 -6.63 -6.42 1.91
CA ALA A 67 -7.46 -5.60 2.79
C ALA A 67 -8.60 -5.00 1.99
N SER A 68 -9.70 -5.75 1.93
CA SER A 68 -10.98 -5.19 1.56
C SER A 68 -11.41 -4.26 2.69
N GLY A 69 -11.31 -2.95 2.49
CA GLY A 69 -12.34 -2.07 3.08
C GLY A 69 -13.67 -2.53 2.47
N ALA A 70 -14.44 -3.31 3.24
CA ALA A 70 -15.51 -4.20 2.79
C ALA A 70 -16.37 -3.72 1.59
N SER A 71 -16.53 -4.59 0.59
CA SER A 71 -17.81 -4.94 -0.09
C SER A 71 -17.56 -5.93 -1.23
N ASN A 72 -17.86 -7.21 -1.01
CA ASN A 72 -18.46 -8.04 -2.07
C ASN A 72 -19.54 -8.93 -1.46
N GLU A 73 -20.64 -8.28 -1.06
CA GLU A 73 -21.98 -8.85 -1.14
C GLU A 73 -22.84 -7.85 -1.94
N ALA A 74 -23.01 -8.12 -3.25
CA ALA A 74 -24.24 -7.90 -4.02
C ALA A 74 -23.96 -7.99 -5.53
N GLY A 75 -24.42 -9.07 -6.18
CA GLY A 75 -24.66 -9.08 -7.63
C GLY A 75 -24.42 -10.41 -8.34
N GLY A 76 -25.35 -11.37 -8.21
CA GLY A 76 -25.42 -12.59 -9.02
C GLY A 76 -26.07 -13.76 -8.30
#